data_AF-A0A3D0YZ27-F1
#
_entry.id   AF-A0A3D0YZ27-F1
#
_cell.length_a   1.000
_cell.length_b   1.000
_cell.length_c   1.000
_cell.angle_alpha   90.00
_cell.angle_beta   90.00
_cell.angle_gamma   90.00
#
_symmetry.space_group_name_H-M   'P 1'
#
loop_
_entity.id
_entity.type
_entity.pdbx_description
1 polymer ?
#
loop_
_entity_poly.entity_id
_entity_poly.type
_entity_poly.pdbx_seq_one_letter_code
_entity_poly.pdbx_strand_id
1 'polypeptide(L)'
;GIQDAVSASSHPYVFVVACDMPFLNPDLVQGLCRAAGGFQVVVPESAPGYLEPLHAVYHRSCLPLISASLDAGRFRVADFFPRAQVRVVDPAELIGFGRRPEDFFNVNTPDDYCRALTLRRIPVVAVTGFSGRGKTTLLEKLLSGLTARGYRVGAVKSTRHEDAELDVPGKDTWRFRRAGAAAVGLVRPGSAFVGAEVPRRDLRQLAVYLAAIAPIDLVLGEGFKEEDVPRILVAGEHPAPQVRGEVIAVYGPPVPSARGAPRVAPGCEDLLVDMLVRRFLPWRAPAPP
;
A
#
# COMPACT_ATOMS: atom_id res chain seq x y z
N GLY A 1 -1.26 -28.60 3.63
CA GLY A 1 -0.85 -27.19 3.79
C GLY A 1 0.63 -27.08 4.08
N ILE A 2 1.01 -26.89 5.35
CA ILE A 2 2.43 -26.76 5.77
C ILE A 2 3.26 -27.97 5.35
N GLN A 3 2.74 -29.18 5.59
CA GLN A 3 3.40 -30.43 5.19
C GLN A 3 3.76 -30.43 3.69
N ASP A 4 2.80 -30.09 2.85
CA ASP A 4 2.99 -30.04 1.38
C ASP A 4 4.03 -29.00 0.99
N ALA A 5 3.94 -27.78 1.54
CA ALA A 5 4.88 -26.70 1.26
C ALA A 5 6.31 -27.05 1.66
N VAL A 6 6.49 -27.65 2.83
CA VAL A 6 7.79 -28.07 3.35
C VAL A 6 8.35 -29.27 2.58
N SER A 7 7.49 -30.20 2.16
CA SER A 7 7.88 -31.36 1.36
C SER A 7 8.35 -30.96 -0.04
N ALA A 8 7.58 -30.08 -0.71
CA ALA A 8 7.83 -29.63 -2.08
C ALA A 8 9.00 -28.64 -2.21
N SER A 9 9.37 -27.92 -1.15
CA SER A 9 10.45 -26.93 -1.19
C SER A 9 11.83 -27.58 -1.37
N SER A 10 12.64 -27.03 -2.28
CA SER A 10 14.07 -27.36 -2.40
C SER A 10 14.95 -26.67 -1.35
N HIS A 11 14.42 -25.67 -0.63
CA HIS A 11 15.15 -24.89 0.36
C HIS A 11 14.96 -25.45 1.77
N PRO A 12 15.99 -25.41 2.64
CA PRO A 12 15.90 -25.94 4.01
C PRO A 12 14.83 -25.27 4.86
N TYR A 13 14.58 -23.97 4.64
CA TYR A 13 13.58 -23.18 5.36
C TYR A 13 12.48 -22.71 4.42
N VAL A 14 11.26 -22.72 4.93
CA VAL A 14 10.05 -22.24 4.25
C VAL A 14 9.31 -21.29 5.19
N PHE A 15 9.08 -20.06 4.74
CA PHE A 15 8.16 -19.16 5.41
C PHE A 15 6.73 -19.53 4.99
N VAL A 16 5.85 -19.69 5.98
CA VAL A 16 4.43 -20.01 5.77
C VAL A 16 3.60 -18.83 6.24
N VAL A 17 2.64 -18.43 5.41
CA VAL A 17 1.62 -17.43 5.72
C VAL A 17 0.22 -17.96 5.43
N ALA A 18 -0.78 -17.61 6.24
CA ALA A 18 -2.18 -17.88 5.92
C ALA A 18 -2.70 -16.96 4.79
N CYS A 19 -3.67 -17.46 4.01
CA CYS A 19 -4.21 -16.73 2.85
C CYS A 19 -5.08 -15.52 3.24
N ASP A 20 -5.52 -15.47 4.49
CA ASP A 20 -6.37 -14.43 5.10
C ASP A 20 -5.56 -13.33 5.81
N MET A 21 -4.23 -13.32 5.65
CA MET A 21 -3.31 -12.31 6.21
C MET A 21 -2.79 -11.35 5.13
N PRO A 22 -3.52 -10.28 4.77
CA PRO A 22 -3.24 -9.48 3.57
C PRO A 22 -2.04 -8.52 3.71
N PHE A 23 -1.55 -8.25 4.92
CA PHE A 23 -0.55 -7.20 5.19
C PHE A 23 0.85 -7.74 5.42
N LEU A 24 1.35 -8.56 4.50
CA LEU A 24 2.72 -9.06 4.57
C LEU A 24 3.76 -7.93 4.66
N ASN A 25 4.71 -8.11 5.56
CA ASN A 25 5.81 -7.20 5.82
C ASN A 25 7.14 -7.85 5.48
N PRO A 26 7.79 -7.46 4.36
CA PRO A 26 9.07 -8.05 3.97
C PRO A 26 10.15 -7.96 5.04
N ASP A 27 10.20 -6.87 5.81
CA ASP A 27 11.24 -6.67 6.84
C ASP A 27 11.05 -7.63 8.00
N LEU A 28 9.80 -7.83 8.43
CA LEU A 28 9.43 -8.81 9.46
C LEU A 28 9.76 -10.23 9.00
N VAL A 29 9.35 -10.61 7.78
CA VAL A 29 9.63 -11.93 7.21
C VAL A 29 11.14 -12.18 7.13
N GLN A 30 11.92 -11.19 6.68
CA GLN A 30 13.37 -11.30 6.65
C GLN A 30 13.97 -11.42 8.06
N GLY A 31 13.42 -10.70 9.04
CA GLY A 31 13.80 -10.82 10.45
C GLY A 31 13.62 -12.24 10.98
N LEU A 32 12.44 -12.82 10.74
CA LEU A 32 12.13 -14.21 11.12
C LEU A 32 13.06 -15.22 10.42
N CYS A 33 13.34 -15.01 9.13
CA CYS A 33 14.28 -15.86 8.38
C CYS A 33 15.71 -15.76 8.93
N ARG A 34 16.19 -14.56 9.29
CA ARG A 34 17.50 -14.39 9.95
C ARG A 34 17.55 -15.07 11.32
N ALA A 35 16.43 -15.09 12.03
CA ALA A 35 16.29 -15.75 13.31
C ALA A 35 16.25 -17.30 13.23
N ALA A 36 16.15 -17.88 12.03
CA ALA A 36 15.95 -19.32 11.84
C ALA A 36 17.17 -20.20 12.06
N GLY A 37 18.38 -19.62 12.08
CA GLY A 37 19.61 -20.39 12.25
C GLY A 37 19.60 -21.31 13.47
N GLY A 38 19.60 -22.62 13.23
CA GLY A 38 19.67 -23.65 14.27
C GLY A 38 18.32 -24.07 14.87
N PHE A 39 17.19 -23.57 14.37
CA PHE A 39 15.86 -23.91 14.87
C PHE A 39 15.05 -24.64 13.81
N GLN A 40 14.16 -25.52 14.26
CA GLN A 40 13.21 -26.20 13.38
C GLN A 40 12.00 -25.33 13.07
N VAL A 41 11.58 -24.49 14.02
CA VAL A 41 10.49 -23.53 13.85
C VAL A 41 10.90 -22.19 14.43
N VAL A 42 10.69 -21.11 13.69
CA VAL A 42 10.69 -19.74 14.23
C VAL A 42 9.29 -19.20 14.13
N VAL A 43 8.67 -18.96 15.29
CA VAL A 43 7.28 -18.52 15.38
C VAL A 43 7.21 -17.17 16.09
N PRO A 44 6.55 -16.15 15.51
CA PRO A 44 6.30 -14.91 16.21
C PRO A 44 5.25 -15.11 17.31
N GLU A 45 5.40 -14.36 18.40
CA GLU A 45 4.40 -14.20 19.44
C GLU A 45 3.79 -12.80 19.35
N SER A 46 2.51 -12.70 18.95
CA SER A 46 1.84 -11.42 18.74
C SER A 46 1.50 -10.69 20.03
N ALA A 47 1.25 -11.45 21.10
CA ALA A 47 1.08 -11.05 22.48
C ALA A 47 1.46 -12.24 23.41
N PRO A 48 1.78 -12.02 24.69
CA PRO A 48 2.21 -13.11 25.59
C PRO A 48 1.26 -14.33 25.56
N GLY A 49 1.78 -15.49 25.13
CA GLY A 49 1.04 -16.74 24.95
C GLY A 49 0.32 -16.93 23.61
N TYR A 50 0.35 -15.92 22.72
CA TYR A 50 -0.32 -15.93 21.42
C TYR A 50 0.71 -16.09 20.30
N LEU A 51 0.98 -17.35 19.96
CA LEU A 51 1.83 -17.70 18.83
C LEU A 51 1.08 -17.52 17.51
N GLU A 52 1.82 -17.19 16.46
CA GLU A 52 1.34 -17.07 15.08
C GLU A 52 1.93 -18.19 14.18
N PRO A 53 1.50 -19.47 14.31
CA PRO A 53 2.05 -20.58 13.52
C PRO A 53 1.86 -20.42 12.01
N LEU A 54 0.85 -19.67 11.59
CA LEU A 54 0.58 -19.40 10.19
C LEU A 54 1.24 -18.09 9.72
N HIS A 55 2.27 -17.63 10.43
CA HIS A 55 3.17 -16.54 10.03
C HIS A 55 4.60 -16.87 10.49
N ALA A 56 5.06 -18.08 10.20
CA ALA A 56 6.25 -18.66 10.82
C ALA A 56 7.19 -19.30 9.79
N VAL A 57 8.45 -19.45 10.18
CA VAL A 57 9.48 -20.13 9.38
C VAL A 57 9.61 -21.57 9.86
N TYR A 58 9.56 -22.51 8.93
CA TYR A 58 9.66 -23.95 9.18
C TYR A 58 10.87 -24.54 8.46
N HIS A 59 11.68 -25.30 9.17
CA HIS A 59 12.74 -26.12 8.58
C HIS A 59 12.19 -27.45 8.06
N ARG A 60 12.78 -27.99 6.98
CA ARG A 60 12.38 -29.28 6.38
C ARG A 60 12.44 -30.46 7.34
N SER A 61 13.31 -30.42 8.35
CA SER A 61 13.37 -31.46 9.39
C SER A 61 12.13 -31.51 10.30
N CYS A 62 11.19 -30.56 10.19
CA CYS A 62 9.88 -30.66 10.84
C CYS A 62 8.98 -31.72 10.20
N LEU A 63 9.24 -32.14 8.96
CA LEU A 63 8.32 -32.97 8.18
C LEU A 63 7.90 -34.26 8.92
N PRO A 64 8.80 -35.04 9.56
CA PRO A 64 8.38 -36.21 10.33
C PRO A 64 7.48 -35.87 11.53
N LEU A 65 7.74 -34.74 12.19
CA LEU A 65 6.95 -34.29 13.36
C LEU A 65 5.55 -33.84 12.95
N ILE A 66 5.45 -33.17 11.79
CA ILE A 66 4.18 -32.75 11.19
C ILE A 66 3.37 -33.98 10.77
N SER A 67 3.98 -34.92 10.03
CA SER A 67 3.31 -36.17 9.63
C SER A 67 2.79 -36.95 10.84
N ALA A 68 3.62 -37.15 11.87
CA ALA A 68 3.21 -37.86 13.09
C ALA A 68 2.11 -37.13 13.89
N SER A 69 1.95 -35.81 13.74
CA SER A 69 0.79 -35.10 14.30
C SER A 69 -0.48 -35.37 13.51
N LEU A 70 -0.41 -35.32 12.18
CA LEU A 70 -1.55 -35.57 11.30
C LEU A 70 -2.04 -37.02 11.42
N ASP A 71 -1.13 -38.00 11.44
CA ASP A 71 -1.46 -39.42 11.61
C ASP A 71 -2.16 -39.70 12.95
N ALA A 72 -1.88 -38.89 13.97
CA ALA A 72 -2.50 -38.99 15.28
C ALA A 72 -3.74 -38.09 15.45
N GLY A 73 -4.27 -37.50 14.37
CA GLY A 73 -5.47 -36.66 14.41
C GLY A 73 -5.29 -35.30 15.09
N ARG A 74 -4.05 -34.82 15.26
CA ARG A 74 -3.74 -33.52 15.85
C ARG A 74 -3.55 -32.47 14.74
N PHE A 75 -4.57 -31.66 14.52
CA PHE A 75 -4.61 -30.69 13.41
C PHE A 75 -4.17 -29.28 13.80
N ARG A 76 -4.05 -28.95 15.09
CA ARG A 76 -3.54 -27.64 15.51
C ARG A 76 -2.02 -27.61 15.29
N VAL A 77 -1.56 -26.64 14.51
CA VAL A 77 -0.14 -26.54 14.11
C VAL A 77 0.80 -26.51 15.33
N ALA A 78 0.43 -25.79 16.38
CA ALA A 78 1.24 -25.68 17.58
C ALA A 78 1.41 -27.01 18.36
N ASP A 79 0.60 -28.04 18.11
CA ASP A 79 0.63 -29.30 18.90
C ASP A 79 1.92 -30.11 18.70
N PHE A 80 2.67 -29.88 17.61
CA PHE A 80 3.98 -30.53 17.43
C PHE A 80 5.15 -29.73 18.00
N PHE A 81 4.95 -28.46 18.37
CA PHE A 81 6.01 -27.57 18.85
C PHE A 81 6.78 -28.13 20.07
N PRO A 82 6.15 -28.79 21.07
CA PRO A 82 6.88 -29.38 22.18
C PRO A 82 7.89 -30.47 21.79
N ARG A 83 7.79 -31.01 20.57
CA ARG A 83 8.69 -32.05 20.02
C ARG A 83 9.70 -31.47 19.02
N ALA A 84 9.70 -30.16 18.79
CA ALA A 84 10.56 -29.48 17.84
C ALA A 84 11.49 -28.48 18.54
N GLN A 85 12.60 -28.14 17.91
CA GLN A 85 13.42 -26.99 18.32
C GLN A 85 12.75 -25.70 17.87
N VAL A 86 11.95 -25.10 18.76
CA VAL A 86 11.18 -23.89 18.47
C VAL A 86 11.86 -22.66 19.06
N ARG A 87 12.06 -21.64 18.23
CA ARG A 87 12.36 -20.28 18.66
C ARG A 87 11.09 -19.44 18.62
N VAL A 88 10.70 -18.93 19.78
CA VAL A 88 9.65 -17.92 19.89
C VAL A 88 10.31 -16.55 19.77
N VAL A 89 9.78 -15.70 18.88
CA VAL A 89 10.21 -14.31 18.74
C VAL A 89 9.18 -13.44 19.45
N ASP A 90 9.58 -12.89 20.59
CA ASP A 90 8.70 -12.14 21.48
C ASP A 90 8.32 -10.74 20.92
N PRO A 91 7.29 -10.06 21.48
CA PRO A 91 6.86 -8.76 20.99
C PRO A 91 7.96 -7.68 20.94
N ALA A 92 8.96 -7.72 21.82
CA ALA A 92 10.04 -6.74 21.83
C ALA A 92 11.05 -7.00 20.70
N GLU A 93 11.39 -8.26 20.44
CA GLU A 93 12.24 -8.63 19.31
C GLU A 93 11.55 -8.33 17.97
N LEU A 94 10.23 -8.57 17.88
CA LEU A 94 9.45 -8.25 16.68
C LEU A 94 9.48 -6.77 16.31
N ILE A 95 9.53 -5.86 17.30
CA ILE A 95 9.72 -4.42 17.05
C ILE A 95 11.06 -4.19 16.33
N GLY A 96 12.12 -4.88 16.75
CA GLY A 96 13.43 -4.85 16.10
C GLY A 96 13.42 -5.37 14.66
N PHE A 97 12.45 -6.21 14.29
CA PHE A 97 12.23 -6.69 12.93
C PHE A 97 11.31 -5.79 12.09
N GLY A 98 10.88 -4.65 12.64
CA GLY A 98 10.01 -3.71 11.94
C GLY A 98 8.53 -4.09 11.95
N ARG A 99 8.08 -4.86 12.96
CA ARG A 99 6.67 -5.23 13.13
C ARG A 99 5.76 -4.00 13.10
N ARG A 100 4.67 -4.11 12.35
CA ARG A 100 3.54 -3.18 12.31
C ARG A 100 2.32 -3.79 13.00
N PRO A 101 1.39 -2.96 13.52
CA PRO A 101 0.15 -3.45 14.14
C PRO A 101 -0.67 -4.39 13.25
N GLU A 102 -0.67 -4.16 11.94
CA GLU A 102 -1.45 -4.91 10.96
C GLU A 102 -0.81 -6.21 10.46
N ASP A 103 0.44 -6.52 10.83
CA ASP A 103 1.19 -7.67 10.26
C ASP A 103 0.57 -9.03 10.58
N PHE A 104 -0.20 -9.13 11.67
CA PHE A 104 -0.94 -10.34 12.07
C PHE A 104 -2.46 -10.19 11.91
N PHE A 105 -2.91 -9.19 11.15
CA PHE A 105 -4.33 -8.98 10.89
C PHE A 105 -4.90 -10.12 10.04
N ASN A 106 -5.97 -10.75 10.51
CA ASN A 106 -6.66 -11.82 9.81
C ASN A 106 -8.06 -11.35 9.36
N VAL A 107 -8.40 -11.60 8.09
CA VAL A 107 -9.71 -11.34 7.50
C VAL A 107 -10.62 -12.57 7.66
N ASN A 108 -11.35 -12.66 8.77
CA ASN A 108 -12.31 -13.75 9.01
C ASN A 108 -13.77 -13.35 8.75
N THR A 109 -14.07 -12.05 8.81
CA THR A 109 -15.44 -11.53 8.70
C THR A 109 -15.57 -10.45 7.62
N PRO A 110 -16.80 -10.15 7.15
CA PRO A 110 -17.04 -9.00 6.27
C PRO A 110 -16.56 -7.66 6.87
N ASP A 111 -16.69 -7.48 8.18
CA ASP A 111 -16.20 -6.27 8.86
C ASP A 111 -14.67 -6.21 8.86
N ASP A 112 -13.99 -7.34 9.05
CA ASP A 112 -12.52 -7.40 8.91
C ASP A 112 -12.09 -7.09 7.48
N TYR A 113 -12.86 -7.51 6.48
CA TYR A 113 -12.60 -7.15 5.08
C TYR A 113 -12.73 -5.64 4.86
N CYS A 114 -13.79 -5.02 5.36
CA CYS A 114 -13.96 -3.56 5.33
C CYS A 114 -12.80 -2.85 6.04
N ARG A 115 -12.41 -3.31 7.23
CA ARG A 115 -11.24 -2.80 7.97
C ARG A 115 -9.96 -2.97 7.15
N ALA A 116 -9.76 -4.12 6.52
CA ALA A 116 -8.59 -4.36 5.68
C ALA A 116 -8.54 -3.39 4.48
N LEU A 117 -9.69 -3.04 3.88
CA LEU A 117 -9.74 -2.02 2.83
C LEU A 117 -9.32 -0.63 3.34
N THR A 118 -9.60 -0.30 4.60
CA THR A 118 -9.14 0.97 5.21
C THR A 118 -7.66 0.96 5.58
N LEU A 119 -7.12 -0.21 5.96
CA LEU A 119 -5.70 -0.40 6.29
C LEU A 119 -4.83 -0.59 5.04
N ARG A 120 -5.45 -0.93 3.89
CA ARG A 120 -4.76 -1.12 2.62
C ARG A 120 -3.99 0.15 2.27
N ARG A 121 -2.66 0.02 2.21
CA ARG A 121 -1.78 1.09 1.75
C ARG A 121 -1.94 1.25 0.24
N ILE A 122 -2.77 2.20 -0.17
CA ILE A 122 -2.89 2.58 -1.57
C ILE A 122 -1.63 3.37 -1.95
N PRO A 123 -0.90 2.94 -2.98
CA PRO A 123 0.20 3.72 -3.50
C PRO A 123 -0.25 5.14 -3.86
N VAL A 124 0.58 6.12 -3.54
CA VAL A 124 0.37 7.52 -3.91
C VAL A 124 1.59 8.04 -4.63
N VAL A 125 1.38 8.83 -5.69
CA VAL A 125 2.45 9.53 -6.40
C VAL A 125 2.05 10.97 -6.63
N ALA A 126 2.92 11.90 -6.25
CA ALA A 126 2.71 13.32 -6.52
C ALA A 126 3.30 13.75 -7.86
N VAL A 127 2.61 14.62 -8.59
CA VAL A 127 3.11 15.37 -9.74
C VAL A 127 3.35 16.80 -9.30
N THR A 128 4.62 17.21 -9.25
CA THR A 128 5.05 18.50 -8.70
C THR A 128 5.82 19.32 -9.72
N GLY A 129 5.65 20.64 -9.68
CA GLY A 129 6.33 21.61 -10.56
C GLY A 129 5.76 23.02 -10.34
N PHE A 130 6.26 24.01 -11.08
CA PHE A 130 5.70 25.38 -11.04
C PHE A 130 4.31 25.46 -11.68
N SER A 131 3.52 26.46 -11.28
CA SER A 131 2.19 26.72 -11.84
C SER A 131 2.30 27.02 -13.34
N GLY A 132 1.33 26.56 -14.14
CA GLY A 132 1.28 26.82 -15.59
C GLY A 132 2.27 26.01 -16.46
N ARG A 133 2.98 25.01 -15.91
CA ARG A 133 4.04 24.27 -16.64
C ARG A 133 3.64 22.83 -17.02
N GLY A 134 2.37 22.58 -17.34
CA GLY A 134 1.94 21.28 -17.89
C GLY A 134 1.77 20.14 -16.88
N LYS A 135 1.73 20.41 -15.56
CA LYS A 135 1.43 19.39 -14.55
C LYS A 135 0.08 18.73 -14.77
N THR A 136 -0.95 19.54 -14.97
CA THR A 136 -2.31 19.06 -15.22
C THR A 136 -2.35 18.25 -16.50
N THR A 137 -1.68 18.71 -17.56
CA THR A 137 -1.55 17.96 -18.82
C THR A 137 -0.84 16.62 -18.64
N LEU A 138 0.24 16.56 -17.87
CA LEU A 138 0.91 15.29 -17.56
C LEU A 138 -0.01 14.38 -16.74
N LEU A 139 -0.69 14.92 -15.72
CA LEU A 139 -1.61 14.16 -14.88
C LEU A 139 -2.73 13.53 -15.70
N GLU A 140 -3.35 14.29 -16.61
CA GLU A 140 -4.38 13.82 -17.54
C GLU A 140 -3.86 12.67 -18.42
N LYS A 141 -2.64 12.81 -18.97
CA LYS A 141 -2.01 11.75 -19.78
C LYS A 141 -1.73 10.48 -18.97
N LEU A 142 -1.24 10.62 -17.74
CA LEU A 142 -0.99 9.49 -16.84
C LEU A 142 -2.31 8.80 -16.45
N LEU A 143 -3.36 9.57 -16.11
CA LEU A 143 -4.69 9.03 -15.81
C LEU A 143 -5.26 8.25 -17.01
N SER A 144 -5.20 8.84 -18.20
CA SER A 144 -5.65 8.17 -19.44
C SER A 144 -4.84 6.90 -19.71
N GLY A 145 -3.51 6.96 -19.63
CA GLY A 145 -2.64 5.82 -19.93
C GLY A 145 -2.78 4.67 -18.93
N LEU A 146 -3.01 4.96 -17.65
CA LEU A 146 -3.27 3.95 -16.62
C LEU A 146 -4.67 3.34 -16.77
N THR A 147 -5.68 4.17 -17.04
CA THR A 147 -7.07 3.70 -17.21
C THR A 147 -7.21 2.85 -18.47
N ALA A 148 -6.54 3.22 -19.57
CA ALA A 148 -6.50 2.41 -20.80
C ALA A 148 -5.84 1.04 -20.58
N ARG A 149 -4.97 0.93 -19.58
CA ARG A 149 -4.38 -0.34 -19.11
C ARG A 149 -5.24 -1.02 -18.03
N GLY A 150 -6.49 -0.62 -17.81
CA GLY A 150 -7.41 -1.29 -16.86
C GLY A 150 -7.16 -0.99 -15.38
N TYR A 151 -6.36 0.02 -15.03
CA TYR A 151 -6.14 0.40 -13.64
C TYR A 151 -7.14 1.46 -13.17
N ARG A 152 -7.61 1.34 -11.94
CA ARG A 152 -8.51 2.32 -11.29
C ARG A 152 -7.69 3.34 -10.54
N VAL A 153 -7.68 4.59 -11.04
CA VAL A 153 -6.79 5.63 -10.53
C VAL A 153 -7.58 6.76 -9.90
N GLY A 154 -7.23 7.11 -8.66
CA GLY A 154 -7.74 8.30 -8.00
C GLY A 154 -6.90 9.53 -8.35
N ALA A 155 -7.51 10.70 -8.36
CA ALA A 155 -6.81 11.97 -8.58
C ALA A 155 -7.15 12.96 -7.47
N VAL A 156 -6.13 13.66 -6.98
CA VAL A 156 -6.29 14.70 -5.94
C VAL A 156 -5.51 15.94 -6.36
N LYS A 157 -6.13 17.11 -6.36
CA LYS A 157 -5.45 18.37 -6.60
C LYS A 157 -5.36 19.17 -5.30
N SER A 158 -4.16 19.61 -4.95
CA SER A 158 -3.94 20.50 -3.82
C SER A 158 -3.92 21.97 -4.28
N THR A 159 -4.74 22.81 -3.65
CA THR A 159 -4.68 24.28 -3.78
C THR A 159 -4.21 24.92 -2.47
N ARG A 160 -3.53 26.07 -2.56
CA ARG A 160 -3.11 26.88 -1.40
C ARG A 160 -4.06 28.03 -1.10
N HIS A 161 -5.07 28.26 -1.93
CA HIS A 161 -6.06 29.31 -1.70
C HIS A 161 -7.09 28.83 -0.67
N GLU A 162 -7.06 29.44 0.52
CA GLU A 162 -7.99 29.15 1.63
C GLU A 162 -9.41 29.64 1.35
N ASP A 163 -9.55 30.71 0.54
CA ASP A 163 -10.83 31.33 0.21
C ASP A 163 -11.56 30.71 -1.00
N ALA A 164 -11.00 29.64 -1.59
CA ALA A 164 -11.61 29.01 -2.74
C ALA A 164 -12.79 28.14 -2.30
N GLU A 165 -14.02 28.63 -2.51
CA GLU A 165 -15.21 27.82 -2.30
C GLU A 165 -15.18 26.57 -3.20
N LEU A 166 -15.19 25.39 -2.57
CA LEU A 166 -15.21 24.08 -3.24
C LEU A 166 -16.60 23.67 -3.74
N ASP A 167 -17.63 24.42 -3.36
CA ASP A 167 -19.04 24.18 -3.66
C ASP A 167 -19.70 25.50 -4.09
N VAL A 168 -20.91 25.44 -4.63
CA VAL A 168 -21.61 26.63 -5.13
C VAL A 168 -22.39 27.30 -3.99
N PRO A 169 -22.09 28.56 -3.63
CA PRO A 169 -22.82 29.28 -2.59
C PRO A 169 -24.33 29.23 -2.78
N GLY A 170 -25.06 28.99 -1.70
CA GLY A 170 -26.52 29.06 -1.67
C GLY A 170 -27.25 27.86 -2.25
N LYS A 171 -26.57 26.88 -2.87
CA LYS A 171 -27.18 25.58 -3.28
C LYS A 171 -27.32 24.60 -2.11
N ASP A 172 -28.10 23.54 -2.31
CA ASP A 172 -28.48 22.61 -1.23
C ASP A 172 -27.27 21.93 -0.56
N THR A 173 -26.29 21.44 -1.33
CA THR A 173 -25.06 20.82 -0.79
C THR A 173 -24.23 21.80 0.04
N TRP A 174 -24.18 23.06 -0.37
CA TRP A 174 -23.53 24.13 0.38
C TRP A 174 -24.27 24.44 1.68
N ARG A 175 -25.61 24.50 1.64
CA ARG A 175 -26.46 24.73 2.83
C ARG A 175 -26.32 23.59 3.83
N PHE A 176 -26.30 22.34 3.38
CA PHE A 176 -26.13 21.17 4.25
C PHE A 176 -24.77 21.20 4.98
N ARG A 177 -23.70 21.56 4.28
CA ARG A 177 -22.37 21.71 4.89
C ARG A 177 -22.38 22.79 5.97
N ARG A 178 -22.94 23.97 5.68
CA ARG A 178 -23.05 25.07 6.66
C ARG A 178 -23.99 24.76 7.84
N ALA A 179 -24.95 23.86 7.65
CA ALA A 179 -25.79 23.35 8.72
C ALA A 179 -25.07 22.36 9.65
N GLY A 180 -23.82 21.97 9.35
CA GLY A 180 -22.99 21.10 10.18
C GLY A 180 -22.84 19.67 9.65
N ALA A 181 -23.23 19.38 8.41
CA ALA A 181 -22.98 18.08 7.82
C ALA A 181 -21.47 17.85 7.63
N ALA A 182 -20.92 16.82 8.29
CA ALA A 182 -19.49 16.46 8.18
C ALA A 182 -19.07 16.04 6.76
N ALA A 183 -20.02 15.50 5.98
CA ALA A 183 -19.86 15.20 4.56
C ALA A 183 -21.19 15.45 3.83
N VAL A 184 -21.11 15.87 2.58
CA VAL A 184 -22.27 16.12 1.70
C VAL A 184 -22.08 15.38 0.39
N GLY A 185 -23.14 14.75 -0.09
CA GLY A 185 -23.15 13.98 -1.33
C GLY A 185 -24.15 14.56 -2.33
N LEU A 186 -23.75 14.60 -3.60
CA LEU A 186 -24.65 14.81 -4.74
C LEU A 186 -24.65 13.54 -5.59
N VAL A 187 -25.81 12.92 -5.77
CA VAL A 187 -25.95 11.65 -6.51
C VAL A 187 -26.85 11.86 -7.72
N ARG A 188 -26.46 11.27 -8.84
CA ARG A 188 -27.25 11.16 -10.08
C ARG A 188 -27.07 9.75 -10.64
N PRO A 189 -27.93 9.27 -11.56
CA PRO A 189 -27.76 7.95 -12.16
C PRO A 189 -26.32 7.75 -12.67
N GLY A 190 -25.64 6.72 -12.15
CA GLY A 190 -24.27 6.35 -12.54
C GLY A 190 -23.13 7.23 -12.01
N SER A 191 -23.38 8.27 -11.19
CA SER A 191 -22.27 9.03 -10.58
C SER A 191 -22.65 9.74 -9.29
N ALA A 192 -21.67 9.86 -8.41
CA ALA A 192 -21.77 10.60 -7.16
C ALA A 192 -20.58 11.55 -7.00
N PHE A 193 -20.82 12.69 -6.37
CA PHE A 193 -19.80 13.56 -5.85
C PHE A 193 -19.96 13.63 -4.33
N VAL A 194 -18.87 13.47 -3.59
CA VAL A 194 -18.86 13.57 -2.13
C VAL A 194 -17.82 14.61 -1.74
N GLY A 195 -18.25 15.62 -0.99
CA GLY A 195 -17.36 16.62 -0.39
C GLY A 195 -17.40 16.51 1.12
N ALA A 196 -16.23 16.53 1.75
CA ALA A 196 -16.09 16.50 3.21
C ALA A 196 -15.05 17.53 3.66
N GLU A 197 -15.16 17.99 4.90
CA GLU A 197 -14.08 18.73 5.54
C GLU A 197 -12.94 17.78 5.91
N VAL A 198 -11.72 18.14 5.54
CA VAL A 198 -10.52 17.35 5.83
C VAL A 198 -9.57 18.16 6.70
N PRO A 199 -9.07 17.59 7.82
CA PRO A 199 -8.28 18.35 8.78
C PRO A 199 -6.87 18.68 8.28
N ARG A 200 -6.37 17.93 7.28
CA ARG A 200 -4.99 18.03 6.77
C ARG A 200 -4.93 17.78 5.27
N ARG A 201 -3.92 18.38 4.62
CA ARG A 201 -3.57 18.18 3.21
C ARG A 201 -2.60 17.00 3.04
N ASP A 202 -2.99 15.83 3.56
CA ASP A 202 -2.20 14.58 3.51
C ASP A 202 -2.69 13.69 2.36
N LEU A 203 -1.82 13.45 1.37
CA LEU A 203 -2.21 12.68 0.18
C LEU A 203 -2.50 11.20 0.48
N ARG A 204 -1.83 10.60 1.48
CA ARG A 204 -2.06 9.21 1.87
C ARG A 204 -3.41 9.07 2.57
N GLN A 205 -3.73 10.01 3.45
CA GLN A 205 -5.05 10.06 4.10
C GLN A 205 -6.18 10.26 3.09
N LEU A 206 -5.99 11.17 2.13
CA LEU A 206 -6.98 11.39 1.06
C LEU A 206 -7.16 10.15 0.16
N ALA A 207 -6.09 9.38 -0.07
CA ALA A 207 -6.19 8.12 -0.79
C ALA A 207 -7.08 7.09 -0.07
N VAL A 208 -7.02 7.02 1.26
CA VAL A 208 -7.92 6.18 2.08
C VAL A 208 -9.37 6.62 1.89
N TYR A 209 -9.65 7.93 1.92
CA TYR A 209 -11.01 8.44 1.72
C TYR A 209 -11.55 8.13 0.32
N LEU A 210 -10.73 8.28 -0.73
CA LEU A 210 -11.13 7.91 -2.09
C LEU A 210 -11.44 6.42 -2.20
N ALA A 211 -10.63 5.58 -1.57
CA ALA A 211 -10.84 4.13 -1.61
C ALA A 211 -12.02 3.62 -0.81
N ALA A 212 -12.49 4.39 0.18
CA ALA A 212 -13.73 4.08 0.89
C ALA A 212 -14.97 4.25 -0.01
N ILE A 213 -14.88 5.06 -1.08
CA ILE A 213 -16.01 5.38 -1.97
C ILE A 213 -15.95 4.56 -3.26
N ALA A 214 -14.75 4.24 -3.75
CA ALA A 214 -14.56 3.46 -4.96
C ALA A 214 -13.31 2.58 -4.86
N PRO A 215 -13.26 1.42 -5.54
CA PRO A 215 -12.05 0.61 -5.53
C PRO A 215 -10.93 1.31 -6.32
N ILE A 216 -9.83 1.63 -5.62
CA ILE A 216 -8.69 2.38 -6.18
C ILE A 216 -7.42 1.52 -6.13
N ASP A 217 -6.58 1.66 -7.16
CA ASP A 217 -5.31 0.95 -7.31
C ASP A 217 -4.12 1.85 -7.00
N LEU A 218 -4.18 3.11 -7.43
CA LEU A 218 -3.14 4.14 -7.29
C LEU A 218 -3.84 5.51 -7.17
N VAL A 219 -3.28 6.42 -6.38
CA VAL A 219 -3.72 7.83 -6.37
C VAL A 219 -2.62 8.74 -6.89
N LEU A 220 -2.97 9.61 -7.83
CA LEU A 220 -2.10 10.66 -8.34
C LEU A 220 -2.47 12.01 -7.71
N GLY A 221 -1.50 12.67 -7.10
CA GLY A 221 -1.69 13.98 -6.47
C GLY A 221 -1.03 15.11 -7.26
N GLU A 222 -1.76 16.14 -7.68
CA GLU A 222 -1.13 17.36 -8.18
C GLU A 222 -0.79 18.30 -7.01
N GLY A 223 0.49 18.61 -6.81
CA GLY A 223 0.97 19.45 -5.71
C GLY A 223 1.68 18.66 -4.60
N PHE A 224 1.32 18.91 -3.33
CA PHE A 224 1.88 18.19 -2.17
C PHE A 224 3.41 18.32 -2.00
N LYS A 225 3.94 19.52 -2.22
CA LYS A 225 5.39 19.80 -2.21
C LYS A 225 6.08 19.39 -0.90
N GLU A 226 5.40 19.60 0.22
CA GLU A 226 5.90 19.38 1.58
C GLU A 226 5.70 17.94 2.10
N GLU A 227 4.91 17.12 1.39
CA GLU A 227 4.58 15.75 1.81
C GLU A 227 5.72 14.77 1.49
N ASP A 228 5.95 13.78 2.35
CA ASP A 228 6.95 12.74 2.12
C ASP A 228 6.38 11.58 1.28
N VAL A 229 6.24 11.86 -0.02
CA VAL A 229 5.66 10.94 -1.01
C VAL A 229 6.52 10.84 -2.28
N PRO A 230 6.57 9.67 -2.94
CA PRO A 230 7.20 9.52 -4.24
C PRO A 230 6.61 10.51 -5.25
N ARG A 231 7.46 11.12 -6.09
CA ARG A 231 7.00 12.17 -7.00
C ARG A 231 7.67 12.22 -8.36
N ILE A 232 6.89 12.63 -9.35
CA ILE A 232 7.36 13.03 -10.68
C ILE A 232 7.52 14.54 -10.68
N LEU A 233 8.74 15.02 -10.96
CA LEU A 233 9.03 16.44 -11.10
C LEU A 233 8.80 16.87 -12.54
N VAL A 234 7.93 17.86 -12.74
CA VAL A 234 7.75 18.55 -14.02
C VAL A 234 8.72 19.72 -14.09
N ALA A 235 9.74 19.55 -14.91
CA ALA A 235 10.82 20.52 -15.11
C ALA A 235 10.42 21.59 -16.13
N GLY A 236 10.96 22.79 -15.95
CA GLY A 236 10.87 23.90 -16.89
C GLY A 236 12.18 24.68 -16.91
N GLU A 237 12.16 25.89 -17.47
CA GLU A 237 13.35 26.76 -17.57
C GLU A 237 13.83 27.30 -16.22
N HIS A 238 12.98 27.26 -15.19
CA HIS A 238 13.33 27.68 -13.83
C HIS A 238 13.79 26.50 -12.96
N PRO A 239 14.66 26.75 -11.96
CA PRO A 239 15.12 25.72 -11.03
C PRO A 239 13.92 25.09 -10.32
N ALA A 240 13.81 23.76 -10.37
CA ALA A 240 12.69 23.00 -9.78
C ALA A 240 12.46 23.38 -8.31
N PRO A 241 11.20 23.36 -7.84
CA PRO A 241 10.92 23.67 -6.44
C PRO A 241 11.63 22.67 -5.52
N GLN A 242 12.02 23.12 -4.33
CA GLN A 242 12.39 22.19 -3.27
C GLN A 242 11.19 21.30 -2.94
N VAL A 243 11.48 20.03 -2.74
CA VAL A 243 10.49 18.97 -2.56
C VAL A 243 10.95 18.01 -1.48
N ARG A 244 10.00 17.49 -0.70
CA ARG A 244 10.26 16.44 0.27
C ARG A 244 10.00 15.05 -0.35
N GLY A 245 10.77 14.05 0.04
CA GLY A 245 10.59 12.68 -0.44
C GLY A 245 11.23 12.41 -1.81
N GLU A 246 11.09 11.17 -2.26
CA GLU A 246 11.83 10.65 -3.40
C GLU A 246 11.33 11.19 -4.75
N VAL A 247 12.25 11.76 -5.54
CA VAL A 247 11.99 12.06 -6.96
C VAL A 247 12.19 10.79 -7.77
N ILE A 248 11.09 10.19 -8.22
CA ILE A 248 11.10 8.93 -8.94
C ILE A 248 11.29 9.10 -10.45
N ALA A 249 11.01 10.29 -10.98
CA ALA A 249 11.26 10.66 -12.37
C ALA A 249 11.25 12.19 -12.55
N VAL A 250 11.90 12.65 -13.61
CA VAL A 250 11.85 14.04 -14.08
C VAL A 250 11.23 14.08 -15.47
N TYR A 251 10.15 14.82 -15.63
CA TYR A 251 9.47 15.06 -16.90
C TYR A 251 9.87 16.43 -17.46
N GLY A 252 10.55 16.46 -18.61
CA GLY A 252 11.07 17.69 -19.22
C GLY A 252 12.60 17.80 -19.20
N PRO A 253 13.18 19.02 -19.25
CA PRO A 253 14.62 19.23 -19.32
C PRO A 253 15.37 18.77 -18.06
N PRO A 254 16.71 18.62 -18.10
CA PRO A 254 17.51 18.23 -16.95
C PRO A 254 17.35 19.18 -15.76
N VAL A 255 17.24 18.61 -14.56
CA VAL A 255 17.16 19.37 -13.31
C VAL A 255 18.36 19.01 -12.41
N PRO A 256 19.23 19.96 -12.04
CA PRO A 256 20.42 19.67 -11.24
C PRO A 256 20.15 19.04 -9.86
N SER A 257 18.98 19.26 -9.27
CA SER A 257 18.58 18.71 -7.97
C SER A 257 18.08 17.26 -8.02
N ALA A 258 17.95 16.65 -9.21
CA ALA A 258 17.38 15.32 -9.40
C ALA A 258 18.26 14.42 -10.30
N ARG A 259 19.59 14.47 -10.14
CA ARG A 259 20.56 13.79 -11.05
C ARG A 259 20.44 12.27 -11.12
N GLY A 260 19.84 11.61 -10.12
CA GLY A 260 19.68 10.15 -10.09
C GLY A 260 18.34 9.64 -10.62
N ALA A 261 17.38 10.53 -10.89
CA ALA A 261 16.04 10.11 -11.32
C ALA A 261 15.98 9.94 -12.86
N PRO A 262 15.26 8.93 -13.38
CA PRO A 262 15.07 8.77 -14.81
C PRO A 262 14.38 10.00 -15.41
N ARG A 263 14.87 10.44 -16.57
CA ARG A 263 14.31 11.58 -17.29
C ARG A 263 13.41 11.09 -18.42
N VAL A 264 12.23 11.69 -18.52
CA VAL A 264 11.26 11.41 -19.57
C VAL A 264 10.93 12.70 -20.32
N ALA A 265 11.05 12.66 -21.65
CA ALA A 265 10.72 13.79 -22.50
C ALA A 265 9.19 13.88 -22.72
N PRO A 266 8.64 15.08 -22.98
CA PRO A 266 7.28 15.21 -23.48
C PRO A 266 7.02 14.36 -24.73
N GLY A 267 5.88 13.68 -24.77
CA GLY A 267 5.56 12.69 -25.83
C GLY A 267 5.99 11.25 -25.52
N CYS A 268 6.72 11.02 -24.42
CA CYS A 268 7.12 9.69 -23.96
C CYS A 268 6.41 9.28 -22.65
N GLU A 269 5.19 9.76 -22.40
CA GLU A 269 4.48 9.57 -21.13
C GLU A 269 4.18 8.10 -20.83
N ASP A 270 4.09 7.24 -21.84
CA ASP A 270 3.95 5.79 -21.65
C ASP A 270 5.11 5.17 -20.85
N LEU A 271 6.32 5.73 -20.94
CA LEU A 271 7.45 5.29 -20.11
C LEU A 271 7.19 5.56 -18.62
N LEU A 272 6.52 6.68 -18.30
CA LEU A 272 6.13 6.97 -16.92
C LEU A 272 5.01 6.05 -16.47
N VAL A 273 4.02 5.77 -17.32
CA VAL A 273 2.95 4.83 -16.98
C VAL A 273 3.51 3.45 -16.70
N ASP A 274 4.37 2.92 -17.57
CA ASP A 274 5.03 1.64 -17.39
C ASP A 274 5.87 1.58 -16.09
N MET A 275 6.59 2.66 -15.79
CA MET A 275 7.35 2.78 -14.54
C MET A 275 6.41 2.74 -13.33
N LEU A 276 5.29 3.48 -13.36
CA LEU A 276 4.32 3.50 -12.28
C LEU A 276 3.70 2.12 -12.05
N VAL A 277 3.34 1.42 -13.13
CA VAL A 277 2.77 0.06 -13.06
C VAL A 277 3.78 -0.91 -12.44
N ARG A 278 5.00 -0.97 -12.97
CA ARG A 278 6.03 -1.90 -12.46
C ARG A 278 6.37 -1.65 -11.00
N ARG A 279 6.42 -0.38 -10.60
CA ARG A 279 6.88 0.00 -9.26
C ARG A 279 5.79 -0.06 -8.20
N PHE A 280 4.57 0.35 -8.53
CA PHE A 280 3.51 0.54 -7.54
C PHE A 280 2.35 -0.45 -7.68
N LEU A 281 2.25 -1.15 -8.81
CA LEU A 281 1.17 -2.09 -9.10
C LEU A 281 1.65 -3.49 -9.56
N PRO A 282 2.84 -4.01 -9.16
CA PRO A 282 3.38 -5.26 -9.72
C PRO A 282 2.52 -6.51 -9.43
N TRP A 283 1.63 -6.44 -8.42
CA TRP A 283 0.75 -7.53 -8.02
C TRP A 283 -0.66 -7.44 -8.63
N ARG A 284 -0.99 -6.34 -9.33
CA ARG A 284 -2.35 -6.08 -9.83
C ARG A 284 -2.41 -6.41 -11.32
N ALA A 285 -3.12 -7.48 -11.66
CA ALA A 285 -3.55 -7.70 -13.03
C ALA A 285 -4.49 -6.55 -13.45
N PRO A 286 -4.35 -6.02 -14.68
CA PRO A 286 -5.24 -4.98 -15.18
C PRO A 286 -6.68 -5.49 -15.19
N ALA A 287 -7.64 -4.65 -14.77
CA ALA A 287 -9.04 -5.03 -14.89
C ALA A 287 -9.38 -5.15 -16.38
N PRO A 288 -10.22 -6.12 -16.79
CA PRO A 288 -10.70 -6.17 -18.16
C PRO A 288 -11.42 -4.86 -18.51
N PRO A 289 -11.28 -4.38 -19.76
CA PRO A 289 -11.90 -3.15 -20.22
C PRO A 289 -13.43 -3.17 -20.16
#